data_AF-A0A6B3NI46-F1
#
_entry.id   AF-A0A6B3NI46-F1
#
_cell.length_a   1.000
_cell.length_b   1.000
_cell.length_c   1.000
_cell.angle_alpha   90.00
_cell.angle_beta   90.00
_cell.angle_gamma   90.00
#
_symmetry.space_group_name_H-M   'P 1'
#
loop_
_entity.id
_entity.type
_entity.pdbx_description
1 polymer ?
#
loop_
_entity_poly.entity_id
_entity_poly.type
_entity_poly.pdbx_seq_one_letter_code
_entity_poly.pdbx_strand_id
1 'polypeptide(L)' 'MSFVPGTKFKSRPYVVEAILGRGGFGITYKVRHLEDNQHFVIKTPLDYLKQDQKYVEYLALSQGRGEHQTAL' A
#
# COMPACT_ATOMS: atom_id res chain seq x y z
N MET A 1 -6.90 7.65 -6.23
CA MET A 1 -7.81 6.48 -6.07
C MET A 1 -7.47 5.76 -4.77
N SER A 2 -8.47 5.36 -3.98
CA SER A 2 -8.28 4.52 -2.78
C SER A 2 -8.89 3.13 -3.01
N PHE A 3 -8.22 2.08 -2.56
CA PHE A 3 -8.79 0.73 -2.57
C PHE A 3 -9.80 0.56 -1.43
N VAL A 4 -10.80 -0.30 -1.63
CA VAL A 4 -11.79 -0.65 -0.60
C VAL A 4 -11.65 -2.12 -0.19
N PRO A 5 -12.08 -2.53 1.01
CA PRO A 5 -12.13 -3.95 1.39
C PRO A 5 -12.78 -4.82 0.31
N GLY A 6 -12.18 -5.97 0.03
CA GLY A 6 -12.56 -6.88 -1.06
C GLY A 6 -11.88 -6.58 -2.41
N THR A 7 -11.18 -5.45 -2.55
CA THR A 7 -10.43 -5.14 -3.77
C THR A 7 -9.28 -6.12 -3.95
N LYS A 8 -9.21 -6.79 -5.10
CA LYS A 8 -8.06 -7.60 -5.52
C LYS A 8 -7.07 -6.74 -6.31
N PHE A 9 -5.78 -6.89 -6.05
CA PHE A 9 -4.76 -6.22 -6.84
C PHE A 9 -4.61 -6.91 -8.20
N LYS A 10 -4.51 -6.11 -9.27
CA LYS A 10 -4.46 -6.64 -10.65
C LYS A 10 -3.15 -7.37 -10.95
N SER A 11 -2.04 -6.91 -10.38
CA SER A 11 -0.69 -7.40 -10.67
C SER A 11 -0.11 -8.31 -9.58
N ARG A 12 -0.84 -8.52 -8.47
CA ARG A 12 -0.34 -9.28 -7.32
C ARG A 12 -1.47 -10.06 -6.64
N PRO A 13 -1.19 -11.25 -6.07
CA PRO A 13 -2.18 -12.12 -5.44
C PRO A 13 -2.59 -11.63 -4.03
N TYR A 14 -3.04 -10.38 -3.92
CA TYR A 14 -3.50 -9.77 -2.67
C TYR A 14 -4.96 -9.33 -2.76
N VAL A 15 -5.66 -9.45 -1.63
CA VAL A 15 -6.96 -8.82 -1.40
C VAL A 15 -6.86 -7.83 -0.24
N VAL A 16 -7.45 -6.64 -0.41
CA VAL A 16 -7.56 -5.65 0.66
C VAL A 16 -8.59 -6.13 1.68
N GLU A 17 -8.19 -6.20 2.94
CA GLU A 17 -9.09 -6.55 4.04
C GLU A 17 -9.57 -5.32 4.80
N ALA A 18 -8.69 -4.34 5.00
CA ALA A 18 -9.02 -3.13 5.75
C ALA A 18 -8.13 -1.94 5.36
N ILE A 19 -8.62 -0.73 5.62
CA ILE A 19 -7.81 0.48 5.68
C ILE A 19 -7.35 0.64 7.13
N LEU A 20 -6.04 0.63 7.35
CA LEU A 20 -5.44 0.80 8.68
C LEU A 20 -5.18 2.26 9.03
N GLY A 21 -4.98 3.11 8.02
CA GLY A 21 -4.74 4.53 8.26
C GLY A 21 -4.71 5.36 6.97
N ARG A 22 -4.99 6.64 7.13
CA ARG A 22 -4.86 7.67 6.08
C ARG A 22 -4.06 8.82 6.67
N GLY A 23 -3.00 9.23 5.99
CA GLY A 23 -2.18 10.37 6.40
C GLY A 23 -1.72 11.18 5.19
N GLY A 24 -1.03 12.29 5.44
CA GLY A 24 -0.57 13.21 4.39
C GLY A 24 0.37 12.60 3.35
N PHE A 25 0.93 11.42 3.61
CA PHE A 25 1.83 10.71 2.72
C PHE A 25 1.20 9.53 1.98
N GLY A 26 -0.02 9.11 2.33
CA GLY A 26 -0.59 7.89 1.75
C GLY A 26 -1.68 7.23 2.57
N ILE A 27 -2.15 6.10 2.04
CA ILE A 27 -3.12 5.22 2.67
C ILE A 27 -2.44 3.90 2.97
N THR A 28 -2.64 3.39 4.19
CA THR A 28 -2.11 2.12 4.66
C THR A 28 -3.23 1.08 4.68
N TYR A 29 -3.01 -0.07 4.06
CA TYR A 29 -3.97 -1.16 3.90
C TYR A 29 -3.46 -2.43 4.57
N LYS A 30 -4.36 -3.15 5.25
CA LYS A 30 -4.16 -4.57 5.57
C LYS A 30 -4.57 -5.36 4.34
N VAL A 31 -3.69 -6.24 3.88
CA VAL A 31 -3.99 -7.16 2.78
C VAL A 31 -3.71 -8.59 3.20
N ARG A 32 -4.33 -9.54 2.49
CA ARG A 32 -4.07 -10.97 2.63
C ARG A 32 -3.64 -11.55 1.29
N HIS A 33 -2.58 -12.35 1.32
CA HIS A 33 -2.11 -13.12 0.18
C HIS A 33 -3.07 -14.28 -0.10
N LEU A 34 -3.41 -14.47 -1.37
CA LEU A 34 -4.52 -15.34 -1.76
C LEU A 34 -4.20 -16.84 -1.65
N GLU A 35 -2.93 -17.22 -1.65
CA GLU A 35 -2.51 -18.63 -1.71
C GLU A 35 -2.27 -19.23 -0.32
N ASP A 36 -1.61 -18.49 0.57
CA ASP A 36 -1.13 -18.96 1.88
C ASP A 36 -1.79 -18.23 3.06
N ASN A 37 -2.74 -17.33 2.79
CA ASN A 37 -3.43 -16.51 3.78
C ASN A 37 -2.51 -15.66 4.68
N GLN A 38 -1.28 -15.42 4.26
CA GLN A 38 -0.38 -14.52 4.98
C GLN A 38 -0.87 -13.07 4.87
N HIS A 39 -0.69 -12.30 5.94
CA HIS A 39 -1.14 -10.92 6.01
C HIS A 39 0.02 -9.95 5.85
N PHE A 40 -0.21 -8.88 5.11
CA PHE A 40 0.78 -7.85 4.85
C PHE A 40 0.16 -6.47 5.05
N VAL A 41 1.04 -5.47 5.22
CA VAL A 41 0.66 -4.08 5.19
C VAL A 41 1.22 -3.46 3.92
N ILE A 42 0.35 -2.77 3.18
CA ILE A 42 0.72 -2.07 1.96
C ILE A 42 0.38 -0.60 2.14
N LYS A 43 1.35 0.28 1.87
CA LYS A 43 1.16 1.73 1.89
C LYS A 43 1.24 2.26 0.47
N THR A 44 0.22 3.00 0.04
CA THR A 44 0.17 3.63 -1.28
C THR A 44 0.24 5.15 -1.12
N PRO A 45 1.18 5.84 -1.78
CA PRO A 45 1.22 7.30 -1.77
C PRO A 45 -0.05 7.93 -2.35
N LEU A 46 -0.38 9.14 -1.92
CA LEU A 46 -1.47 9.92 -2.52
C LEU A 46 -1.08 10.36 -3.94
N ASP A 47 -2.03 10.30 -4.87
CA ASP A 47 -1.75 10.53 -6.30
C ASP A 47 -1.12 11.91 -6.59
N TYR A 48 -1.47 12.94 -5.81
CA TYR A 48 -0.89 14.28 -6.00
C TYR A 48 0.61 14.32 -5.71
N LEU A 49 1.15 13.42 -4.87
CA LEU A 49 2.58 13.36 -4.56
C LEU A 49 3.41 12.89 -5.77
N LYS A 50 2.80 12.24 -6.77
CA LYS A 50 3.49 11.80 -8.00
C LYS A 50 4.04 12.95 -8.83
N GLN A 51 3.50 14.16 -8.65
CA GLN A 51 3.94 15.37 -9.35
C GLN A 51 5.04 16.12 -8.59
N ASP A 52 5.32 15.75 -7.34
CA ASP A 52 6.38 16.36 -6.53
C ASP A 52 7.75 15.82 -6.98
N GLN A 53 8.73 16.70 -7.14
CA GLN A 53 10.11 16.32 -7.47
C GLN A 53 10.71 15.36 -6.43
N LYS A 54 10.20 15.38 -5.19
CA LYS A 54 10.59 14.50 -4.09
C LYS A 54 9.82 13.18 -4.03
N TYR A 55 9.02 12.83 -5.04
CA TYR A 55 8.24 11.60 -5.04
C TYR A 55 9.07 10.35 -4.74
N VAL A 56 10.28 10.28 -5.27
CA VAL A 56 11.24 9.18 -5.02
C VAL A 56 11.63 9.09 -3.53
N GLU A 57 11.80 10.22 -2.85
CA GLU A 57 12.10 10.28 -1.41
C GLU A 57 10.90 9.79 -0.59
N TYR A 58 9.67 10.16 -0.97
CA TYR A 58 8.45 9.69 -0.29
C TYR A 58 8.25 8.18 -0.43
N LEU A 59 8.63 7.60 -1.58
CA LEU A 59 8.64 6.15 -1.78
C LEU A 59 9.65 5.49 -0.84
N ALA A 60 10.87 6.01 -0.76
CA ALA A 60 11.92 5.46 0.12
C ALA A 60 11.52 5.52 1.61
N LEU A 61 10.95 6.63 2.07
CA LEU A 61 10.44 6.77 3.44
C LEU A 61 9.30 5.80 3.75
N SER A 62 8.53 5.40 2.74
CA SER A 62 7.43 4.46 2.89
C SER A 62 7.88 2.99 2.91
N GLN A 63 9.16 2.71 2.64
CA GLN A 63 9.76 1.36 2.62
C GLN A 63 10.38 0.94 3.97
N GLY A 64 10.23 1.72 5.03
CA GLY A 64 10.86 1.48 6.34
C GLY A 64 10.21 0.38 7.19
N ARG A 65 10.97 -0.70 7.44
CA ARG A 65 10.90 -1.71 8.54
C ARG A 65 9.52 -2.02 9.14
N GLY A 66 8.72 -2.74 8.37
CA GLY A 66 7.87 -3.83 8.87
C GLY A 66 7.99 -4.95 7.85
N GLU A 67 7.62 -6.18 8.18
CA GLU A 67 7.68 -7.35 7.30
C GLU A 67 6.72 -7.19 6.09
N HIS A 68 7.01 -6.26 5.20
CA HIS A 68 6.05 -5.61 4.32
C HIS A 68 6.61 -5.52 2.91
N GLN A 69 6.03 -6.34 2.04
CA GLN A 69 6.31 -6.30 0.62
C GLN A 69 5.59 -5.08 0.02
N THR A 70 6.38 -4.07 -0.33
CA THR A 70 5.87 -2.81 -0.91
C THR A 70 5.32 -3.08 -2.30
N ALA A 71 4.08 -2.65 -2.56
CA ALA A 71 3.47 -2.64 -3.89
C ALA A 71 3.71 -1.28 -4.57
N LEU A 72 4.57 -1.28 -5.59
CA LEU A 72 4.49 -0.35 -6.71
C LEU A 72 3.34 -0.79 -7.62
#